data_AF-A0A375CQJ3-F1
#
_entry.id   AF-A0A375CQJ3-F1
#
_cell.length_a   1.000
_cell.length_b   1.000
_cell.length_c   1.000
_cell.angle_alpha   90.00
_cell.angle_beta   90.00
_cell.angle_gamma   90.00
#
_symmetry.space_group_name_H-M   'P 1'
#
loop_
_entity.id
_entity.type
_entity.pdbx_description
1 polymer ?
#
loop_
_entity_poly.entity_id
_entity_poly.type
_entity_poly.pdbx_seq_one_letter_code
_entity_poly.pdbx_strand_id
1 'polypeptide(L)'
;MEFDSEWVTLGRHRVRLKCTRGFPTERTRRMAELATFAIDNNLSARARLVDVTAQGDAYVLSIGTTFEKDRVAAPHLEMALATMFGLAPAQVTIDVVIVGQTEVDTHFGVYERMLAEKLGTVPPIQ
;
A
#
# COMPACT_ATOMS: atom_id res chain seq x y z
N MET A 1 -6.15 20.47 -4.19
CA MET A 1 -7.15 19.70 -4.94
C MET A 1 -7.04 18.28 -4.42
N GLU A 2 -8.01 17.81 -3.64
CA GLU A 2 -8.05 16.41 -3.21
C GLU A 2 -8.28 15.55 -4.46
N PHE A 3 -7.35 14.64 -4.76
CA PHE A 3 -7.51 13.70 -5.85
C PHE A 3 -8.44 12.57 -5.40
N ASP A 4 -9.30 12.12 -6.30
CA ASP A 4 -10.24 11.04 -6.02
C ASP A 4 -9.48 9.77 -5.62
N SER A 5 -9.81 9.28 -4.42
CA SER A 5 -9.26 8.06 -3.87
C SER A 5 -10.38 7.06 -3.65
N GLU A 6 -10.08 5.79 -3.89
CA GLU A 6 -11.04 4.70 -3.69
C GLU A 6 -10.53 3.74 -2.62
N TRP A 7 -11.41 3.28 -1.74
CA TRP A 7 -11.09 2.27 -0.75
C TRP A 7 -11.56 0.89 -1.21
N VAL A 8 -10.64 -0.05 -1.30
CA VAL A 8 -10.92 -1.45 -1.67
C VAL A 8 -10.48 -2.41 -0.58
N THR A 9 -11.20 -3.52 -0.42
CA THR A 9 -10.79 -4.63 0.45
C THR A 9 -10.28 -5.78 -0.41
N LEU A 10 -9.03 -6.18 -0.18
CA LEU A 10 -8.33 -7.24 -0.87
C LEU A 10 -7.81 -8.25 0.16
N GLY A 11 -8.62 -9.29 0.41
CA GLY A 11 -8.35 -10.25 1.49
C GLY A 11 -8.31 -9.56 2.85
N ARG A 12 -7.15 -9.62 3.51
CA ARG A 12 -6.89 -9.01 4.83
C ARG A 12 -6.35 -7.58 4.77
N HIS A 13 -6.16 -7.05 3.56
CA HIS A 13 -5.73 -5.70 3.31
C HIS A 13 -6.93 -4.86 2.96
N ARG A 14 -7.08 -3.69 3.56
CA ARG A 14 -7.84 -2.63 2.92
C ARG A 14 -6.98 -1.45 2.55
N VAL A 15 -7.09 -1.16 1.26
CA VAL A 15 -6.11 -0.45 0.48
C VAL A 15 -6.80 0.76 -0.08
N ARG A 16 -6.15 1.90 0.03
CA ARG A 16 -6.57 3.11 -0.64
C ARG A 16 -5.84 3.23 -1.97
N LEU A 17 -6.60 3.28 -3.03
CA LEU A 17 -6.10 3.52 -4.37
C LEU A 17 -6.15 5.03 -4.63
N LYS A 18 -5.04 5.59 -5.10
CA LYS A 18 -4.92 7.00 -5.46
C LYS A 18 -4.38 7.13 -6.87
N CYS A 19 -4.71 8.25 -7.50
CA CYS A 19 -4.04 8.68 -8.72
C CYS A 19 -3.66 10.16 -8.59
N THR A 20 -2.47 10.55 -9.03
CA THR A 20 -2.06 11.97 -9.05
C THR A 20 -2.81 12.78 -10.12
N ARG A 21 -3.50 12.11 -11.04
CA ARG A 21 -4.32 12.74 -12.10
C ARG A 21 -5.53 11.86 -12.42
N GLY A 22 -6.73 12.36 -12.12
CA GLY A 22 -7.97 11.64 -12.36
C GLY A 22 -8.24 10.55 -11.32
N PHE A 23 -8.88 9.46 -11.75
CA PHE A 23 -9.36 8.40 -10.88
C PHE A 23 -8.45 7.16 -10.94
N PRO A 24 -8.37 6.37 -9.85
CA PRO A 24 -7.80 5.02 -9.90
C PRO A 24 -8.47 4.21 -11.02
N THR A 25 -7.65 3.46 -11.75
CA THR A 25 -8.15 2.63 -12.87
C THR A 25 -8.18 1.17 -12.46
N GLU A 26 -8.83 0.33 -13.26
CA GLU A 26 -8.73 -1.13 -13.15
C GLU A 26 -7.28 -1.63 -13.16
N ARG A 27 -6.36 -0.92 -13.86
CA ARG A 27 -4.93 -1.25 -13.82
C ARG A 27 -4.33 -0.99 -12.43
N THR A 28 -4.71 0.13 -11.79
CA THR A 28 -4.31 0.43 -10.40
C THR A 28 -4.84 -0.61 -9.42
N ARG A 29 -6.09 -1.05 -9.60
CA ARG A 29 -6.68 -2.13 -8.80
C ARG A 29 -5.92 -3.45 -8.96
N ARG A 30 -5.61 -3.85 -10.20
CA ARG A 30 -4.81 -5.06 -10.45
C ARG A 30 -3.41 -4.98 -9.83
N MET A 31 -2.79 -3.79 -9.82
CA MET A 31 -1.49 -3.60 -9.16
C MET A 31 -1.62 -3.86 -7.66
N ALA A 32 -2.67 -3.34 -7.03
CA ALA A 32 -2.95 -3.61 -5.63
C ALA A 32 -3.20 -5.10 -5.36
N GLU A 33 -4.01 -5.77 -6.19
CA GLU A 33 -4.28 -7.22 -6.07
C GLU A 33 -2.97 -8.03 -6.13
N LEU A 34 -2.13 -7.76 -7.11
CA LEU A 34 -0.84 -8.45 -7.24
C LEU A 34 0.11 -8.13 -6.08
N ALA A 35 0.15 -6.88 -5.64
CA ALA A 35 0.95 -6.47 -4.49
C ALA A 35 0.51 -7.14 -3.20
N THR A 36 -0.79 -7.31 -2.97
CA THR A 36 -1.28 -8.06 -1.79
C THR A 36 -0.79 -9.51 -1.81
N PHE A 37 -0.83 -10.17 -2.97
CA PHE A 37 -0.28 -11.51 -3.11
C PHE A 37 1.23 -11.55 -2.85
N ALA A 38 1.99 -10.59 -3.39
CA ALA A 38 3.43 -10.49 -3.16
C ALA A 38 3.76 -10.31 -1.67
N ILE A 39 3.01 -9.46 -0.98
CA ILE A 39 3.18 -9.18 0.45
C ILE A 39 2.87 -10.41 1.29
N ASP A 40 1.75 -11.07 1.03
CA ASP A 40 1.30 -12.23 1.83
C ASP A 40 2.25 -13.41 1.78
N ASN A 41 3.00 -13.56 0.68
CA ASN A 41 3.91 -14.68 0.48
C ASN A 41 5.38 -14.37 0.82
N ASN A 42 5.76 -13.09 0.90
CA ASN A 42 7.18 -12.71 1.01
C ASN A 42 7.49 -11.83 2.21
N LEU A 43 6.50 -11.20 2.85
CA LEU A 43 6.68 -10.37 4.03
C LEU A 43 6.11 -11.05 5.28
N SER A 44 6.36 -10.44 6.44
CA SER A 44 5.83 -10.92 7.70
C SER A 44 4.29 -10.99 7.70
N ALA A 45 3.75 -11.88 8.53
CA ALA A 45 2.31 -12.04 8.69
C ALA A 45 1.59 -10.76 9.17
N ARG A 46 2.29 -9.73 9.63
CA ARG A 46 1.69 -8.45 10.03
C ARG A 46 1.86 -7.34 8.99
N ALA A 47 2.58 -7.56 7.90
CA ALA A 47 2.66 -6.60 6.82
C ALA A 47 1.30 -6.39 6.17
N ARG A 48 0.96 -5.13 5.88
CA ARG A 48 -0.27 -4.72 5.21
C ARG A 48 0.03 -3.68 4.14
N LEU A 49 -0.42 -3.92 2.91
CA LEU A 49 -0.58 -2.87 1.91
C LEU A 49 -1.62 -1.86 2.39
N VAL A 50 -1.26 -0.57 2.32
CA VAL A 50 -2.10 0.53 2.78
C VAL A 50 -2.53 1.39 1.61
N ASP A 51 -1.58 1.78 0.78
CA ASP A 51 -1.79 2.72 -0.32
C ASP A 51 -1.17 2.18 -1.59
N VAL A 52 -1.86 2.41 -2.71
CA VAL A 52 -1.29 2.32 -4.05
C VAL A 52 -1.59 3.62 -4.77
N THR A 53 -0.54 4.39 -5.05
CA THR A 53 -0.65 5.67 -5.75
C THR A 53 -0.12 5.52 -7.17
N ALA A 54 -0.97 5.67 -8.16
CA ALA A 54 -0.57 5.81 -9.56
C ALA A 54 -0.06 7.24 -9.82
N GLN A 55 1.13 7.34 -10.40
CA GLN A 55 1.82 8.59 -10.74
C GLN A 55 2.20 8.57 -12.22
N GLY A 56 1.23 8.90 -13.09
CA GLY A 56 1.42 8.73 -14.53
C GLY A 56 1.54 7.25 -14.89
N ASP A 57 2.73 6.82 -15.30
CA ASP A 57 3.05 5.42 -15.63
C ASP A 57 3.82 4.69 -14.51
N ALA A 58 4.04 5.34 -13.37
CA ALA A 58 4.67 4.77 -12.19
C ALA A 58 3.68 4.50 -11.05
N TYR A 59 4.08 3.67 -10.09
CA TYR A 59 3.32 3.31 -8.91
C TYR A 59 4.17 3.44 -7.64
N VAL A 60 3.57 4.02 -6.61
CA VAL A 60 4.14 4.05 -5.25
C VAL A 60 3.22 3.27 -4.33
N LEU A 61 3.77 2.26 -3.66
CA LEU A 61 3.06 1.36 -2.77
C LEU A 61 3.54 1.60 -1.35
N SER A 62 2.63 1.84 -0.41
CA SER A 62 2.99 1.99 1.00
C SER A 62 2.57 0.75 1.78
N ILE A 63 3.52 0.17 2.51
CA ILE A 63 3.33 -1.03 3.32
C ILE A 63 3.60 -0.67 4.78
N GLY A 64 2.61 -0.93 5.64
CA GLY A 64 2.79 -0.89 7.09
C GLY A 64 3.17 -2.27 7.61
N THR A 65 4.22 -2.37 8.43
CA THR A 65 4.62 -3.63 9.07
C THR A 65 5.19 -3.39 10.46
N THR A 66 5.09 -4.39 11.34
CA THR A 66 5.73 -4.37 12.66
C THR A 66 7.13 -5.01 12.64
N PHE A 67 7.59 -5.48 11.48
CA PHE A 67 8.83 -6.25 11.36
C PHE A 67 9.82 -5.59 10.41
N GLU A 68 10.91 -5.05 10.96
CA GLU A 68 11.87 -4.25 10.20
C GLU A 68 12.54 -5.00 9.05
N LYS A 69 12.75 -6.31 9.19
CA LYS A 69 13.40 -7.12 8.16
C LYS A 69 12.60 -7.21 6.85
N ASP A 70 11.32 -6.88 6.87
CA ASP A 70 10.50 -6.80 5.65
C ASP A 70 11.05 -5.78 4.64
N ARG A 71 11.80 -4.76 5.10
CA ARG A 71 12.50 -3.80 4.24
C ARG A 71 13.49 -4.45 3.26
N VAL A 72 14.10 -5.57 3.65
CA VAL A 72 15.09 -6.27 2.82
C VAL A 72 14.42 -6.88 1.58
N ALA A 73 13.16 -7.29 1.69
CA ALA A 73 12.42 -7.88 0.58
C ALA A 73 11.83 -6.84 -0.38
N ALA A 74 11.65 -5.58 0.05
CA ALA A 74 10.97 -4.55 -0.74
C ALA A 74 11.58 -4.33 -2.14
N PRO A 75 12.92 -4.19 -2.32
CA PRO A 75 13.49 -4.02 -3.66
C PRO A 75 13.25 -5.21 -4.59
N HIS A 76 13.19 -6.43 -4.05
CA HIS A 76 12.88 -7.62 -4.84
C HIS A 76 11.41 -7.63 -5.28
N LEU A 77 10.50 -7.17 -4.41
CA LEU A 77 9.08 -7.04 -4.74
C LEU A 77 8.84 -5.93 -5.77
N GLU A 78 9.54 -4.79 -5.68
CA GLU A 78 9.48 -3.72 -6.68
C GLU A 78 9.82 -4.26 -8.08
N MET A 79 10.95 -4.96 -8.21
CA MET A 79 11.39 -5.54 -9.46
C MET A 79 10.40 -6.58 -10.00
N ALA A 80 9.86 -7.45 -9.14
CA ALA A 80 8.90 -8.47 -9.53
C ALA A 80 7.58 -7.85 -10.02
N LEU A 81 7.04 -6.87 -9.28
CA LEU A 81 5.83 -6.15 -9.65
C LEU A 81 6.00 -5.37 -10.95
N ALA A 82 7.11 -4.64 -11.12
CA ALA A 82 7.43 -3.94 -12.35
C ALA A 82 7.47 -4.88 -13.55
N THR A 83 8.15 -6.03 -13.40
CA THR A 83 8.23 -7.06 -14.45
C THR A 83 6.86 -7.59 -14.85
N MET A 84 6.03 -7.96 -13.87
CA MET A 84 4.67 -8.47 -14.12
C MET A 84 3.73 -7.43 -14.74
N PHE A 85 3.98 -6.14 -14.48
CA PHE A 85 3.19 -5.04 -15.04
C PHE A 85 3.73 -4.47 -16.36
N GLY A 86 4.85 -5.01 -16.86
CA GLY A 86 5.52 -4.50 -18.06
C GLY A 86 6.06 -3.08 -17.89
N LEU A 87 6.55 -2.75 -16.70
CA LEU A 87 7.12 -1.45 -16.33
C LEU A 87 8.63 -1.56 -16.14
N ALA A 88 9.33 -0.43 -16.24
CA ALA A 88 10.72 -0.37 -15.81
C ALA A 88 10.81 -0.49 -14.28
N PRO A 89 11.89 -1.09 -13.71
CA PRO A 89 12.03 -1.23 -12.25
C PRO A 89 11.89 0.08 -11.48
N ALA A 90 12.37 1.20 -12.06
CA ALA A 90 12.27 2.52 -11.45
C ALA A 90 10.83 3.10 -11.39
N GLN A 91 9.87 2.44 -12.03
CA GLN A 91 8.46 2.87 -12.08
C GLN A 91 7.60 2.17 -11.01
N VAL A 92 8.18 1.32 -10.17
CA VAL A 92 7.50 0.77 -9.00
C VAL A 92 8.36 1.01 -7.77
N THR A 93 7.82 1.70 -6.79
CA THR A 93 8.50 1.98 -5.51
C THR A 93 7.65 1.46 -4.36
N ILE A 94 8.28 0.80 -3.40
CA ILE A 94 7.66 0.28 -2.18
C ILE A 94 8.26 0.99 -0.97
N ASP A 95 7.43 1.78 -0.30
CA ASP A 95 7.75 2.42 0.96
C ASP A 95 7.32 1.52 2.13
N VAL A 96 8.29 0.94 2.85
CA VAL A 96 8.03 0.12 4.03
C VAL A 96 8.13 0.96 5.30
N VAL A 97 6.97 1.20 5.92
CA VAL A 97 6.80 1.96 7.15
C VAL A 97 6.72 0.98 8.32
N ILE A 98 7.62 1.14 9.28
CA ILE A 98 7.61 0.34 10.51
C ILE A 98 6.66 0.99 11.50
N VAL A 99 5.64 0.24 11.93
CA VAL A 99 4.64 0.65 12.92
C VAL A 99 4.84 -0.11 14.22
N GLY A 100 4.55 0.54 15.35
CA GLY A 100 4.68 -0.09 16.66
C GLY A 100 3.59 -1.15 16.89
N GLN A 101 3.94 -2.24 17.59
CA GLN A 101 2.97 -3.30 17.91
C GLN A 101 1.76 -2.78 18.71
N THR A 102 1.99 -1.85 19.64
CA THR A 102 0.95 -1.15 20.40
C THR A 102 0.03 -0.29 19.52
N GLU A 103 0.53 0.26 18.41
CA GLU A 103 -0.29 1.03 17.46
C GLU A 103 -1.25 0.12 16.68
N VAL A 104 -0.82 -1.11 16.39
CA VAL A 104 -1.63 -2.15 15.74
C VAL A 104 -2.67 -2.73 16.69
N ASP A 105 -2.28 -3.05 17.93
CA ASP A 105 -3.14 -3.73 18.91
C ASP A 105 -4.26 -2.82 19.45
N THR A 106 -4.03 -1.50 19.52
CA THR A 106 -5.05 -0.54 19.99
C THR A 106 -6.18 -0.32 18.97
N HIS A 107 -6.00 -0.72 17.71
CA HIS A 107 -6.89 -0.34 16.59
C HIS A 107 -7.33 -1.51 15.72
N PHE A 108 -7.48 -2.71 16.29
CA PHE A 108 -7.93 -3.90 15.56
C PHE A 108 -9.32 -3.64 14.91
N GLY A 109 -9.36 -3.59 13.57
CA GLY A 109 -10.55 -3.25 12.78
C GLY A 109 -10.66 -1.79 12.30
N VAL A 110 -9.76 -0.89 12.75
CA VAL A 110 -9.74 0.56 12.41
C VAL A 110 -8.37 1.01 11.87
N TYR A 111 -7.39 0.09 11.79
CA TYR A 111 -6.01 0.35 11.36
C TYR A 111 -5.89 1.16 10.05
N GLU A 112 -6.71 0.84 9.06
CA GLU A 112 -6.68 1.49 7.74
C GLU A 112 -7.14 2.94 7.81
N ARG A 113 -8.08 3.24 8.71
CA ARG A 113 -8.57 4.60 8.95
C ARG A 113 -7.54 5.44 9.71
N MET A 114 -6.89 4.88 10.73
CA MET A 114 -5.85 5.59 11.46
C MET A 114 -4.61 5.87 10.61
N LEU A 115 -4.23 4.93 9.75
CA LEU A 115 -3.10 5.18 8.84
C LEU A 115 -3.46 6.24 7.80
N ALA A 116 -4.71 6.27 7.35
CA ALA A 116 -5.22 7.34 6.51
C ALA A 116 -5.32 8.70 7.23
N GLU A 117 -5.65 8.72 8.53
CA GLU A 117 -5.64 9.95 9.37
C GLU A 117 -4.22 10.45 9.59
N LYS A 118 -3.26 9.58 9.92
CA LYS A 118 -1.82 9.93 10.05
C LYS A 118 -1.24 10.46 8.72
N LEU A 119 -1.71 9.93 7.59
CA LEU A 119 -1.34 10.40 6.25
C LEU A 119 -2.21 11.58 5.77
N GLY A 120 -2.98 12.21 6.66
CA GLY A 120 -3.72 13.45 6.42
C GLY A 120 -4.83 13.34 5.37
N THR A 121 -5.34 12.13 5.14
CA THR A 121 -6.26 11.83 4.03
C THR A 121 -7.69 11.53 4.48
N VAL A 122 -7.93 11.51 5.80
CA VAL A 122 -9.26 11.55 6.40
C VAL A 122 -9.19 12.43 7.65
N PRO A 123 -10.28 13.14 8.00
CA PRO A 123 -10.33 13.95 9.22
C PRO A 123 -10.24 13.07 10.48
N PRO A 124 -9.61 13.58 11.56
CA PRO A 124 -9.55 12.86 12.84
C PRO A 124 -10.95 12.65 13.43
N ILE A 125 -11.17 11.49 14.05
CA ILE A 125 -12.41 11.20 14.78
C ILE A 125 -12.51 12.12 16.01
N GLN A 126 -13.66 12.78 16.18
CA GLN A 126 -14.01 13.57 17.38
C GLN A 126 -14.43 12.68 18.54
#